data_AF-A0A1Z9RXS8-F1
#
_entry.id   AF-A0A1Z9RXS8-F1
#
_cell.length_a   1.000
_cell.length_b   1.000
_cell.length_c   1.000
_cell.angle_alpha   90.00
_cell.angle_beta   90.00
_cell.angle_gamma   90.00
#
_symmetry.space_group_name_H-M   'P 1'
#
loop_
_entity.id
_entity.type
_entity.pdbx_description
1 polymer ?
#
loop_
_entity_poly.entity_id
_entity_poly.type
_entity_poly.pdbx_seq_one_letter_code
_entity_poly.pdbx_strand_id
1 'polypeptide(L)'
;MGEGMTDEDIALYTGFLRLELHQTKSFILVERIQLNELLNDKKYDRMDCNSSDCAVEIGKLVGIKKVITGSFNVVADTCLIAGQLIDVETKEPEKSVERTYIGKLEDMNPFVQIMAWEFAGLDAPKDILKVVEKPEEVKEDEKWKWAKWIIKPFNYIANRVREFLVSPSSK
;
A
#
# COMPACT_ATOMS: atom_id res chain seq x y z
N MET A 1 -4.47 -7.96 12.59
CA MET A 1 -5.72 -7.40 13.13
C MET A 1 -6.40 -6.54 12.06
N GLY A 2 -7.71 -6.30 12.12
CA GLY A 2 -8.39 -5.44 11.14
C GLY A 2 -9.51 -4.63 11.78
N GLU A 3 -9.22 -3.42 12.25
CA GLU A 3 -10.24 -2.53 12.77
C GLU A 3 -10.97 -1.84 11.60
N GLY A 4 -12.31 -1.91 11.60
CA GLY A 4 -13.12 -1.33 10.53
C GLY A 4 -13.11 -2.12 9.21
N MET A 5 -12.61 -3.35 9.20
CA MET A 5 -12.55 -4.25 8.03
C MET A 5 -13.25 -5.59 8.34
N THR A 6 -13.83 -6.23 7.32
CA THR A 6 -14.45 -7.56 7.49
C THR A 6 -13.39 -8.67 7.58
N ASP A 7 -13.73 -9.80 8.20
CA ASP A 7 -12.82 -10.96 8.27
C ASP A 7 -12.49 -11.50 6.87
N GLU A 8 -13.45 -11.45 5.94
CA GLU A 8 -13.26 -11.82 4.54
C GLU A 8 -12.22 -10.91 3.85
N ASP A 9 -12.31 -9.60 4.04
CA ASP A 9 -11.36 -8.65 3.48
C ASP A 9 -9.97 -8.84 4.09
N ILE A 10 -9.88 -9.03 5.41
CA ILE A 10 -8.61 -9.29 6.09
C ILE A 10 -7.94 -10.54 5.50
N ALA A 11 -8.72 -11.61 5.32
CA ALA A 11 -8.23 -12.85 4.71
C ALA A 11 -7.78 -12.63 3.26
N LEU A 12 -8.51 -11.83 2.48
CA LEU A 12 -8.17 -11.48 1.10
C LEU A 12 -6.83 -10.76 1.00
N TYR A 13 -6.65 -9.66 1.73
CA TYR A 13 -5.40 -8.86 1.67
C TYR A 13 -4.22 -9.59 2.30
N THR A 14 -4.45 -10.41 3.33
CA THR A 14 -3.40 -11.32 3.85
C THR A 14 -3.00 -12.34 2.78
N GLY A 15 -3.95 -12.83 1.98
CA GLY A 15 -3.70 -13.70 0.85
C GLY A 15 -2.88 -13.02 -0.25
N PHE A 16 -3.19 -11.76 -0.59
CA PHE A 16 -2.39 -10.98 -1.53
C PHE A 16 -0.96 -10.73 -1.04
N LEU A 17 -0.79 -10.38 0.25
CA LEU A 17 0.53 -10.25 0.86
C LEU A 17 1.33 -11.55 0.73
N ARG A 18 0.72 -12.70 1.06
CA ARG A 18 1.35 -14.02 0.94
C ARG A 18 1.77 -14.32 -0.50
N LEU A 19 0.88 -14.07 -1.46
CA LEU A 19 1.15 -14.29 -2.87
C LEU A 19 2.33 -13.44 -3.34
N GLU A 20 2.35 -12.16 -2.96
CA GLU A 20 3.41 -11.25 -3.37
C GLU A 20 4.75 -11.59 -2.69
N LEU A 21 4.74 -11.95 -1.40
CA LEU A 21 5.93 -12.44 -0.68
C LEU A 21 6.53 -13.66 -1.38
N HIS A 22 5.70 -14.58 -1.88
CA HIS A 22 6.16 -15.72 -2.68
C HIS A 22 6.84 -15.26 -3.99
N GLN A 23 6.32 -14.23 -4.67
CA GLN A 23 6.92 -13.69 -5.89
C GLN A 23 8.29 -13.06 -5.68
N THR A 24 8.56 -12.48 -4.49
CA THR A 24 9.87 -11.91 -4.15
C THR A 24 10.99 -12.95 -4.11
N LYS A 25 10.65 -14.25 -3.98
CA LYS A 25 11.59 -15.38 -3.80
C LYS A 25 12.57 -15.21 -2.64
N SER A 26 12.30 -14.28 -1.72
CA SER A 26 13.17 -13.95 -0.59
C SER A 26 12.83 -14.71 0.68
N PHE A 27 11.68 -15.41 0.69
CA PHE A 27 11.18 -16.16 1.84
C PHE A 27 10.78 -17.58 1.43
N ILE A 28 11.02 -18.54 2.33
CA ILE A 28 10.38 -19.85 2.29
C ILE A 28 9.13 -19.72 3.17
N LEU A 29 7.95 -19.74 2.54
CA LEU A 29 6.68 -19.58 3.24
C LEU A 29 6.16 -20.92 3.75
N VAL A 30 5.65 -20.92 4.98
CA VAL A 30 4.90 -22.06 5.53
C VAL A 30 3.46 -21.94 5.07
N GLU A 31 2.92 -23.02 4.48
CA GLU A 31 1.50 -23.08 4.10
C GLU A 31 0.59 -23.16 5.34
N ARG A 32 -0.62 -22.60 5.25
CA ARG A 32 -1.58 -22.61 6.38
C ARG A 32 -1.88 -24.03 6.85
N ILE A 33 -2.02 -24.97 5.91
CA ILE A 33 -2.30 -26.39 6.23
C ILE A 33 -1.13 -27.00 7.00
N GLN A 34 0.10 -26.79 6.55
CA GLN A 34 1.31 -27.28 7.23
C GLN A 34 1.46 -26.69 8.63
N LEU A 35 1.18 -25.38 8.78
CA LEU A 35 1.22 -24.72 10.08
C LEU A 35 0.19 -25.36 11.03
N ASN A 36 -1.03 -25.58 10.57
CA ASN A 36 -2.10 -26.18 11.37
C ASN A 36 -1.76 -27.62 11.80
N GLU A 37 -1.17 -28.42 10.91
CA GLU A 37 -0.69 -29.78 11.24
C GLU A 37 0.37 -29.72 12.35
N LEU A 38 1.36 -28.84 12.21
CA LEU A 38 2.40 -28.66 13.23
C LEU A 38 1.84 -28.19 14.57
N LEU A 39 0.88 -27.26 14.57
CA LEU A 39 0.24 -26.79 15.79
C LEU A 39 -0.58 -27.89 16.49
N ASN A 40 -1.30 -28.70 15.71
CA ASN A 40 -2.04 -29.86 16.23
C ASN A 40 -1.11 -30.90 16.85
N ASP A 41 0.00 -31.23 16.20
CA ASP A 41 1.01 -32.15 16.72
C ASP A 41 1.61 -31.67 18.05
N LYS A 42 1.72 -30.36 18.21
CA LYS A 42 2.22 -29.71 19.42
C LYS A 42 1.13 -29.48 20.48
N LYS A 43 -0.12 -29.87 20.21
CA LYS A 43 -1.30 -29.66 21.07
C LYS A 43 -1.45 -28.19 21.48
N TYR A 44 -1.14 -27.27 20.56
CA TYR A 44 -1.29 -25.84 20.79
C TYR A 44 -2.76 -25.46 20.69
N ASP A 45 -3.35 -24.98 21.79
CA ASP A 45 -4.79 -24.74 21.94
C ASP A 45 -5.19 -23.25 22.01
N ARG A 46 -4.20 -22.34 21.98
CA ARG A 46 -4.43 -20.89 21.93
C ARG A 46 -4.77 -20.44 20.52
N MET A 47 -6.06 -20.46 20.19
CA MET A 47 -6.55 -20.09 18.86
C MET A 47 -6.74 -18.59 18.64
N ASP A 48 -6.72 -17.77 19.69
CA ASP A 48 -6.94 -16.32 19.66
C ASP A 48 -5.63 -15.54 19.41
N CYS A 49 -4.85 -15.99 18.43
CA CYS A 49 -3.56 -15.38 18.11
C CYS A 49 -3.72 -14.10 17.31
N ASN A 50 -3.72 -12.95 17.98
CA ASN A 50 -3.87 -11.64 17.33
C ASN A 50 -2.72 -10.66 17.63
N SER A 51 -1.78 -11.00 18.51
CA SER A 51 -0.64 -10.17 18.90
C SER A 51 0.67 -10.63 18.25
N SER A 52 1.65 -9.71 18.17
CA SER A 52 3.02 -10.05 17.73
C SER A 52 3.68 -11.09 18.62
N ASP A 53 3.49 -11.00 19.95
CA ASP A 53 4.04 -11.98 20.89
C ASP A 53 3.49 -13.39 20.66
N CYS A 54 2.20 -13.51 20.34
CA CYS A 54 1.60 -14.78 20.01
C CYS A 54 2.17 -15.35 18.70
N ALA A 55 2.32 -14.51 17.66
CA ALA A 55 2.92 -14.94 16.40
C ALA A 55 4.36 -15.46 16.61
N VAL A 56 5.15 -14.78 17.45
CA VAL A 56 6.51 -15.20 17.82
C VAL A 56 6.49 -16.51 18.61
N GLU A 57 5.56 -16.70 19.55
CA GLU A 57 5.39 -17.97 20.29
C GLU A 57 5.09 -19.13 19.33
N ILE A 58 4.13 -18.95 18.42
CA ILE A 58 3.82 -19.93 17.37
C ILE A 58 5.05 -20.21 16.52
N GLY A 59 5.73 -19.16 16.05
CA GLY A 59 6.92 -19.30 15.23
C GLY A 59 8.01 -20.14 15.90
N LYS A 60 8.24 -19.89 17.20
CA LYS A 60 9.20 -20.66 18.00
C LYS A 60 8.79 -22.12 18.15
N LEU A 61 7.49 -22.37 18.34
CA LEU A 61 6.95 -23.72 18.52
C LEU A 61 7.15 -24.60 17.27
N VAL A 62 7.03 -24.00 16.09
CA VAL A 62 7.11 -24.70 14.79
C VAL A 62 8.45 -24.52 14.07
N GLY A 63 9.42 -23.83 14.68
CA GLY A 63 10.77 -23.63 14.11
C GLY A 63 10.84 -22.62 12.96
N ILE A 64 9.86 -21.72 12.86
CA ILE A 64 9.91 -20.57 11.94
C ILE A 64 10.91 -19.55 12.47
N LYS A 65 11.74 -19.01 11.57
CA LYS A 65 12.78 -18.03 11.93
C LYS A 65 12.27 -16.60 12.02
N LYS A 66 11.31 -16.26 11.16
CA LYS A 66 10.76 -14.90 11.07
C LYS A 66 9.26 -14.95 10.91
N VAL A 67 8.55 -14.05 11.57
CA VAL A 67 7.10 -13.89 11.44
C VAL A 67 6.79 -12.50 10.91
N ILE A 68 5.75 -12.42 10.09
CA ILE A 68 5.20 -11.14 9.64
C ILE A 68 3.87 -10.94 10.35
N THR A 69 3.74 -9.84 11.08
CA THR A 69 2.48 -9.41 11.68
C THR A 69 2.05 -8.09 11.07
N GLY A 70 0.76 -7.78 11.16
CA GLY A 70 0.24 -6.53 10.63
C GLY A 70 -1.20 -6.22 11.02
N SER A 71 -1.59 -5.00 10.68
CA SER A 71 -2.91 -4.45 10.94
C SER A 71 -3.43 -3.65 9.76
N PHE A 72 -4.73 -3.74 9.55
CA PHE A 72 -5.51 -2.80 8.75
C PHE A 72 -6.39 -1.98 9.69
N ASN A 73 -6.27 -0.65 9.68
CA ASN A 73 -7.08 0.23 10.50
C ASN A 73 -7.84 1.20 9.60
N VAL A 74 -9.14 0.96 9.44
CA VAL A 74 -10.00 1.74 8.55
C VAL A 74 -10.79 2.78 9.36
N VAL A 75 -10.67 4.04 8.95
CA VAL A 75 -11.45 5.16 9.49
C VAL A 75 -12.00 5.96 8.32
N ALA A 76 -13.33 5.99 8.20
CA ALA A 76 -14.04 6.57 7.06
C ALA A 76 -13.58 5.97 5.71
N ASP A 77 -12.87 6.73 4.89
CA ASP A 77 -12.33 6.36 3.58
C ASP A 77 -10.82 6.10 3.62
N THR A 78 -10.21 6.16 4.80
CA THR A 78 -8.76 6.04 5.00
C THR A 78 -8.45 4.71 5.66
N CYS A 79 -7.51 3.95 5.08
CA CYS A 79 -6.96 2.73 5.65
C CYS A 79 -5.48 2.93 5.97
N LEU A 80 -5.11 2.75 7.25
CA LEU A 80 -3.72 2.62 7.66
C LEU A 80 -3.33 1.15 7.65
N ILE A 81 -2.33 0.82 6.86
CA ILE A 81 -1.77 -0.52 6.73
C ILE A 81 -0.40 -0.52 7.37
N ALA A 82 -0.21 -1.35 8.38
CA ALA A 82 1.06 -1.46 9.09
C ALA A 82 1.48 -2.93 9.23
N GLY A 83 2.78 -3.19 9.23
CA GLY A 83 3.29 -4.52 9.51
C GLY A 83 4.75 -4.55 9.92
N GLN A 84 5.14 -5.66 10.53
CA GLN A 84 6.47 -5.90 11.06
C GLN A 84 6.98 -7.27 10.63
N LEU A 85 8.22 -7.33 10.17
CA LEU A 85 9.01 -8.56 10.07
C LEU A 85 9.79 -8.70 11.38
N ILE A 86 9.51 -9.76 12.13
CA ILE A 86 10.05 -9.99 13.47
C ILE A 86 10.92 -11.23 13.43
N ASP A 87 12.13 -11.14 13.98
CA ASP A 87 12.98 -12.30 14.21
C ASP A 87 12.48 -13.06 15.45
N VAL A 88 12.22 -14.35 15.29
CA VAL A 88 11.58 -15.17 16.33
C VAL A 88 12.52 -15.47 17.50
N GLU A 89 13.83 -15.51 17.26
CA GLU A 89 14.83 -15.83 18.28
C GLU A 89 15.04 -14.64 19.23
N THR A 90 15.23 -13.46 18.66
CA THR A 90 15.44 -12.19 19.38
C THR A 90 14.14 -11.54 19.85
N LYS A 91 13.01 -11.84 19.19
CA LYS A 91 11.71 -11.20 19.35
C LYS A 91 11.68 -9.72 18.94
N GLU A 92 12.68 -9.27 18.19
CA GLU A 92 12.80 -7.87 17.78
C GLU A 92 12.31 -7.67 16.33
N PRO A 93 11.64 -6.55 16.03
CA PRO A 93 11.32 -6.19 14.65
C PRO A 93 12.62 -5.91 13.86
N GLU A 94 12.88 -6.70 12.82
CA GLU A 94 13.93 -6.42 11.84
C GLU A 94 13.53 -5.29 10.90
N LYS A 95 12.23 -5.19 10.60
CA LYS A 95 11.68 -4.19 9.69
C LYS A 95 10.24 -3.87 10.05
N SER A 96 9.91 -2.58 10.01
CA SER A 96 8.53 -2.09 10.13
C SER A 96 8.17 -1.31 8.87
N VAL A 97 6.98 -1.54 8.34
CA VAL A 97 6.45 -0.88 7.15
C VAL A 97 5.07 -0.33 7.48
N GLU A 98 4.82 0.91 7.09
CA GLU A 98 3.53 1.57 7.28
C GLU A 98 3.15 2.34 6.01
N ARG A 99 1.88 2.26 5.61
CA ARG A 99 1.32 2.94 4.45
C ARG A 99 -0.10 3.41 4.74
N THR A 100 -0.42 4.61 4.29
CA THR A 100 -1.78 5.15 4.34
C THR A 100 -2.39 5.13 2.95
N TYR A 101 -3.59 4.59 2.84
CA TYR A 101 -4.39 4.55 1.62
C TYR A 101 -5.70 5.31 1.84
N ILE A 102 -6.12 6.10 0.85
CA ILE A 102 -7.42 6.78 0.84
C ILE A 102 -8.17 6.33 -0.40
N GLY A 103 -9.38 5.79 -0.21
CA GLY A 103 -10.24 5.37 -1.30
C GLY A 103 -10.99 4.07 -1.02
N LYS A 104 -11.38 3.38 -2.10
CA LYS A 104 -12.13 2.13 -2.02
C LYS A 104 -11.20 0.99 -1.65
N LEU A 105 -11.64 0.14 -0.71
CA LEU A 105 -10.86 -0.98 -0.24
C LEU A 105 -10.33 -1.85 -1.41
N GLU A 106 -11.16 -2.11 -2.43
CA GLU A 106 -10.81 -2.90 -3.63
C GLU A 106 -9.53 -2.44 -4.36
N ASP A 107 -9.20 -1.14 -4.29
CA ASP A 107 -8.03 -0.56 -4.96
C ASP A 107 -6.78 -0.56 -4.05
N MET A 108 -6.85 -1.12 -2.84
CA MET A 108 -5.78 -1.15 -1.84
C MET A 108 -4.68 -2.18 -2.16
N ASN A 109 -4.96 -3.18 -3.00
CA ASN A 109 -4.04 -4.30 -3.26
C ASN A 109 -2.59 -3.86 -3.63
N PRO A 110 -2.35 -2.86 -4.51
CA PRO A 110 -0.99 -2.41 -4.84
C PRO A 110 -0.18 -1.98 -3.62
N PHE A 111 -0.82 -1.40 -2.60
CA PHE A 111 -0.14 -0.98 -1.37
C PHE A 111 0.36 -2.19 -0.58
N VAL A 112 -0.47 -3.23 -0.47
CA VAL A 112 -0.11 -4.50 0.18
C VAL A 112 1.00 -5.22 -0.58
N GLN A 113 0.94 -5.20 -1.91
CA GLN A 113 2.00 -5.79 -2.73
C GLN A 113 3.33 -5.08 -2.50
N ILE A 114 3.36 -3.73 -2.53
CA ILE A 114 4.59 -2.96 -2.28
C ILE A 114 5.18 -3.30 -0.91
N MET A 115 4.35 -3.43 0.14
CA MET A 115 4.85 -3.85 1.45
C MET A 115 5.58 -5.21 1.42
N ALA A 116 5.12 -6.17 0.61
CA ALA A 116 5.79 -7.47 0.47
C ALA A 116 7.22 -7.32 -0.05
N TRP A 117 7.42 -6.47 -1.05
CA TRP A 117 8.74 -6.16 -1.61
C TRP A 117 9.61 -5.41 -0.60
N GLU A 118 9.03 -4.47 0.14
CA GLU A 118 9.72 -3.77 1.22
C GLU A 118 10.18 -4.73 2.31
N PHE A 119 9.33 -5.69 2.73
CA PHE A 119 9.74 -6.75 3.66
C PHE A 119 10.92 -7.56 3.13
N ALA A 120 10.86 -7.96 1.85
CA ALA A 120 11.97 -8.64 1.15
C ALA A 120 13.25 -7.78 1.02
N GLY A 121 13.16 -6.46 1.23
CA GLY A 121 14.28 -5.54 1.01
C GLY A 121 14.58 -5.33 -0.48
N LEU A 122 13.55 -5.40 -1.31
CA LEU A 122 13.62 -5.26 -2.76
C LEU A 122 12.71 -4.11 -3.22
N ASP A 123 12.97 -3.58 -4.41
CA ASP A 123 12.08 -2.63 -5.06
C ASP A 123 10.88 -3.35 -5.68
N ALA A 124 9.68 -2.79 -5.50
CA ALA A 124 8.47 -3.30 -6.13
C ALA A 124 8.51 -3.14 -7.67
N PRO A 125 7.86 -4.05 -8.43
CA PRO A 125 7.70 -3.93 -9.88
C PRO A 125 7.13 -2.58 -10.32
N LYS A 126 7.67 -2.03 -11.41
CA LYS A 126 7.32 -0.68 -11.91
C LYS A 126 5.85 -0.54 -12.28
N ASP A 127 5.21 -1.60 -12.71
CA ASP A 127 3.78 -1.65 -13.00
C ASP A 127 2.92 -1.48 -11.76
N ILE A 128 3.32 -2.06 -10.62
CA ILE A 128 2.65 -1.87 -9.32
C ILE A 128 2.86 -0.42 -8.82
N LEU A 129 4.11 0.08 -8.89
CA LEU A 129 4.44 1.45 -8.45
C LEU A 129 3.63 2.51 -9.20
N LYS A 130 3.45 2.37 -10.51
CA LYS A 130 2.65 3.30 -11.33
C LYS A 130 1.18 3.38 -10.90
N VAL A 131 0.63 2.34 -10.28
CA VAL A 131 -0.76 2.37 -9.81
C VAL A 131 -0.88 3.28 -8.59
N VAL A 132 0.10 3.24 -7.68
CA VAL A 132 0.13 4.07 -6.47
C VAL A 132 0.54 5.52 -6.77
N GLU A 133 1.38 5.74 -7.77
CA GLU A 133 1.84 7.08 -8.15
C GLU A 133 0.83 7.91 -8.94
N LYS A 134 -0.24 7.31 -9.48
CA LYS A 134 -1.21 8.06 -10.28
C LYS A 134 -1.96 9.06 -9.40
N PRO A 135 -1.77 10.38 -9.58
CA PRO A 135 -2.69 11.34 -9.00
C PRO A 135 -4.07 11.09 -9.62
N GLU A 136 -5.13 11.20 -8.83
CA GLU A 136 -6.51 11.14 -9.33
C GLU A 136 -6.61 11.92 -10.64
N GLU A 137 -6.90 11.23 -11.74
CA GLU A 137 -7.20 11.90 -12.99
C GLU A 137 -8.50 12.69 -12.77
N VAL A 138 -8.37 14.00 -12.50
CA VAL A 138 -9.48 14.95 -12.63
C VAL A 138 -10.01 14.75 -14.04
N LYS A 139 -11.19 14.11 -14.16
CA LYS A 139 -11.88 13.96 -15.43
C LYS A 139 -12.10 15.37 -15.98
N GLU A 140 -11.26 15.80 -16.92
CA GLU A 140 -11.45 17.07 -17.63
C GLU A 140 -12.73 16.90 -18.45
N ASP A 141 -13.85 17.37 -17.89
CA ASP A 141 -15.16 17.33 -18.50
C ASP A 141 -15.05 17.79 -19.95
N GLU A 142 -15.35 16.89 -20.89
CA GLU A 142 -15.32 17.12 -22.34
C GLU A 142 -16.19 18.33 -22.76
N LYS A 143 -17.07 18.74 -21.84
CA LYS A 143 -17.88 19.97 -21.82
C LYS A 143 -17.07 21.27 -21.83
N TRP A 144 -15.75 21.31 -21.62
CA TRP A 144 -14.95 22.56 -21.69
C TRP A 144 -14.01 22.64 -22.90
N LYS A 145 -13.99 21.62 -23.78
CA LYS A 145 -13.21 21.68 -25.04
C LYS A 145 -13.69 22.78 -25.98
N TRP A 146 -15.00 23.07 -26.02
CA TRP A 146 -15.55 24.19 -26.81
C TRP A 146 -15.17 25.55 -26.23
N ALA A 147 -15.01 25.68 -24.90
CA ALA A 147 -14.55 26.91 -24.26
C ALA A 147 -13.12 27.29 -24.70
N LYS A 148 -12.23 26.30 -24.89
CA LYS A 148 -10.88 26.51 -25.47
C LYS A 148 -10.92 27.04 -26.92
N TRP A 149 -12.00 26.83 -27.69
CA TRP A 149 -12.13 27.35 -29.05
C TRP A 149 -12.57 28.83 -29.09
N ILE A 150 -13.38 29.28 -28.12
CA ILE A 150 -13.89 30.66 -28.07
C ILE A 150 -12.91 31.66 -27.44
N ILE A 151 -11.90 31.18 -26.70
CA ILE A 151 -10.88 32.04 -26.09
C ILE A 151 -9.69 32.26 -27.04
N LYS A 152 -9.53 31.41 -28.08
CA LYS A 152 -8.47 31.56 -29.09
C LYS A 152 -8.51 32.86 -29.92
N PRO A 153 -9.65 33.52 -30.18
CA PRO A 153 -9.64 34.83 -30.84
C PRO A 153 -9.38 36.02 -29.90
N PHE A 154 -9.56 35.88 -28.58
CA PHE A 154 -9.41 37.02 -27.65
C PHE A 154 -7.96 37.40 -27.32
N ASN A 155 -6.98 36.51 -27.59
CA ASN A 155 -5.56 36.84 -27.47
C ASN A 155 -4.97 37.58 -28.69
N TYR A 156 -5.77 37.86 -29.74
CA TYR A 156 -5.31 38.66 -30.87
C TYR A 156 -5.55 40.18 -30.72
N ILE A 157 -6.42 40.60 -29.79
CA ILE A 157 -6.68 42.04 -29.54
C ILE A 157 -5.88 42.58 -28.34
N ALA A 158 -5.44 41.72 -27.41
CA ALA A 158 -4.67 42.16 -26.23
C ALA A 158 -3.20 42.55 -26.53
N ASN A 159 -2.62 42.14 -27.67
CA ASN A 159 -1.24 42.45 -28.04
C ASN A 159 -1.08 43.65 -28.99
N ARG A 160 -2.12 44.46 -29.23
CA ARG A 160 -2.03 45.70 -30.04
C ARG A 160 -2.12 47.00 -29.25
N VAL A 161 -2.27 46.95 -27.92
CA VAL A 161 -2.36 48.15 -27.06
C VAL A 161 -1.05 48.41 -26.30
N ARG A 162 -0.03 47.54 -26.45
CA ARG A 162 1.26 47.68 -25.75
C ARG A 162 2.32 48.53 -26.46
N GLU A 163 2.08 48.96 -27.69
CA GLU A 163 2.98 49.86 -28.43
C GLU A 163 2.74 51.36 -28.14
N PHE A 164 1.68 51.72 -27.40
CA PHE A 164 1.36 53.13 -27.12
C PHE A 164 1.80 53.65 -25.74
N LEU A 165 2.38 52.80 -24.87
CA LEU A 165 2.74 53.18 -23.50
C LEU A 165 4.16 52.75 -23.09
N VAL A 166 5.14 52.93 -23.99
CA VAL A 166 6.55 52.99 -23.60
C VAL A 166 7.09 54.36 -23.99
N SER A 167 7.21 55.21 -22.97
CA SER A 167 7.97 56.46 -22.99
C SER A 167 9.44 56.20 -23.36
N PRO A 168 10.08 57.00 -24.23
CA PRO A 168 11.52 56.95 -24.38
C PRO A 168 12.18 57.64 -23.18
N SER A 169 13.08 56.91 -22.52
CA SER A 169 13.98 57.43 -21.49
C SER A 169 15.21 58.09 -22.12
N SER A 170 15.64 59.19 -21.49
CA SER A 170 16.97 59.83 -21.49
C SER A 170 17.35 60.83 -22.61
N LYS A 171 17.33 62.11 -22.23
CA LYS A 171 18.56 62.91 -22.00
C LYS A 171 18.34 63.84 -20.81
#